data_AF-A0A5C9EJ57-F1
#
_entry.id   AF-A0A5C9EJ57-F1
#
_cell.length_a   1.000
_cell.length_b   1.000
_cell.length_c   1.000
_cell.angle_alpha   90.00
_cell.angle_beta   90.00
_cell.angle_gamma   90.00
#
_symmetry.space_group_name_H-M   'P 1'
#
loop_
_entity.id
_entity.type
_entity.pdbx_description
1 polymer ?
#
loop_
_entity_poly.entity_id
_entity_poly.type
_entity_poly.pdbx_seq_one_letter_code
_entity_poly.pdbx_strand_id
1 'polypeptide(L)'
;MNVNSIVIVWELAPSAEKIGTYTGAYYFFSVMAAILGPYMVGALTDLFGTFTMLLMGAIFFLLALGFMFGVKRGEVELTEEEKKAKKKAMQKV
;
A
#
# COMPACT_ATOMS: atom_id res chain seq x y z
N MET A 1 1.05 3.74 -4.23
CA MET A 1 1.15 2.51 -3.41
C MET A 1 1.52 1.39 -4.36
N ASN A 2 2.79 1.03 -4.53
CA ASN A 2 3.14 0.09 -5.61
C ASN A 2 4.44 -0.71 -5.39
N VAL A 3 5.62 -0.06 -5.31
CA VAL A 3 6.88 -0.83 -5.26
C VAL A 3 7.34 -1.14 -3.82
N ASN A 4 7.17 -0.20 -2.90
CA ASN A 4 7.59 -0.37 -1.50
C ASN A 4 6.54 -1.06 -0.62
N SER A 5 5.35 -1.37 -1.15
CA SER A 5 4.30 -2.06 -0.40
C SER A 5 4.69 -3.49 0.00
N ILE A 6 5.50 -4.16 -0.81
CA ILE A 6 6.01 -5.49 -0.46
C ILE A 6 6.95 -5.44 0.76
N VAL A 7 7.71 -4.35 0.91
CA VAL A 7 8.60 -4.15 2.07
C VAL A 7 7.79 -4.01 3.35
N ILE A 8 6.70 -3.23 3.31
CA ILE A 8 5.77 -3.10 4.44
C ILE A 8 5.18 -4.47 4.81
N VAL A 9 4.81 -5.28 3.81
CA VAL A 9 4.30 -6.64 4.06
C VAL A 9 5.35 -7.54 4.71
N TRP A 10 6.62 -7.42 4.34
CA TRP A 10 7.71 -8.15 4.98
C TRP A 10 7.94 -7.70 6.42
N GLU A 11 7.84 -6.40 6.71
CA GLU A 11 7.94 -5.86 8.08
C GLU A 11 6.75 -6.25 8.97
N LEU A 12 5.59 -6.56 8.37
CA LEU A 12 4.44 -7.09 9.08
C LEU A 12 4.55 -8.59 9.38
N ALA A 13 5.46 -9.32 8.71
CA ALA A 13 5.66 -10.74 8.97
C ALA A 13 6.25 -10.93 10.38
N PRO A 14 5.64 -11.77 11.24
CA PRO A 14 6.07 -11.91 12.63
C PRO A 14 7.42 -12.61 12.80
N SER A 15 7.91 -13.31 11.77
CA SER A 15 9.22 -13.96 11.74
C SER A 15 9.70 -14.13 10.29
N ALA A 16 11.00 -14.35 10.11
CA ALA A 16 11.61 -14.58 8.80
C ALA A 16 11.00 -15.78 8.05
N GLU A 17 10.65 -16.84 8.78
CA GLU A 17 10.01 -18.04 8.24
C GLU A 17 8.61 -17.77 7.64
N LYS A 18 7.92 -16.73 8.14
CA LYS A 18 6.57 -16.36 7.67
C LYS A 18 6.59 -15.38 6.50
N ILE A 19 7.74 -14.80 6.15
CA ILE A 19 7.88 -13.86 5.01
C ILE A 19 7.33 -14.49 3.71
N GLY A 20 7.58 -15.77 3.48
CA GLY A 20 7.07 -16.47 2.29
C GLY A 20 5.53 -16.49 2.21
N THR A 21 4.85 -16.74 3.32
CA THR A 21 3.37 -16.74 3.38
C THR A 21 2.80 -15.35 3.10
N TYR A 22 3.39 -14.31 3.69
CA TYR A 22 2.96 -12.93 3.50
C TYR A 22 3.24 -12.44 2.07
N THR A 23 4.37 -12.84 1.49
CA THR A 23 4.71 -12.59 0.08
C THR A 23 3.73 -13.29 -0.86
N GLY A 24 3.38 -14.54 -0.57
CA GLY A 24 2.38 -15.29 -1.32
C GLY A 24 1.02 -14.60 -1.31
N ALA A 25 0.56 -14.16 -0.14
CA ALA A 25 -0.68 -13.38 -0.03
C ALA A 25 -0.60 -12.06 -0.83
N TYR A 26 0.50 -11.31 -0.72
CA TYR A 26 0.71 -10.07 -1.47
C TYR A 26 0.54 -10.28 -2.98
N TYR A 27 1.24 -11.27 -3.54
CA TYR A 27 1.17 -11.53 -4.98
C TYR A 27 -0.16 -12.14 -5.40
N PHE A 28 -0.76 -13.01 -4.58
CA PHE A 28 -2.08 -13.58 -4.85
C PHE A 28 -3.12 -12.47 -5.04
N PHE A 29 -3.23 -11.54 -4.09
CA PHE A 29 -4.18 -10.43 -4.20
C PHE A 29 -3.79 -9.43 -5.30
N SER A 30 -2.48 -9.18 -5.50
CA SER A 30 -2.01 -8.27 -6.55
C SER A 30 -2.36 -8.76 -7.95
N VAL A 31 -2.11 -10.04 -8.22
CA VAL A 31 -2.43 -10.64 -9.52
C VAL A 31 -3.93 -10.80 -9.68
N MET A 32 -4.66 -11.20 -8.63
CA MET A 32 -6.12 -11.25 -8.67
C MET A 32 -6.73 -9.88 -8.99
N ALA A 33 -6.23 -8.80 -8.40
CA ALA A 33 -6.67 -7.44 -8.72
C ALA A 33 -6.30 -7.04 -10.16
N ALA A 34 -5.12 -7.41 -10.64
CA ALA A 34 -4.72 -7.16 -12.03
C ALA A 34 -5.58 -7.91 -13.05
N ILE A 35 -6.05 -9.12 -12.70
CA ILE A 35 -6.97 -9.89 -13.52
C ILE A 35 -8.36 -9.27 -13.45
N LEU A 36 -8.95 -9.12 -12.26
CA LEU A 36 -10.35 -8.72 -12.10
C LEU A 36 -10.61 -7.24 -12.33
N GLY A 37 -9.63 -6.38 -12.04
CA GLY A 37 -9.76 -4.92 -12.11
C GLY A 37 -10.22 -4.43 -13.49
N PRO A 38 -9.56 -4.82 -14.60
CA PRO A 38 -10.00 -4.44 -15.95
C PRO A 38 -11.41 -4.91 -16.29
N TYR A 39 -11.81 -6.13 -15.88
CA TYR A 39 -13.18 -6.60 -16.13
C TYR A 39 -14.21 -5.78 -15.36
N MET A 40 -13.97 -5.51 -14.08
CA MET A 40 -14.89 -4.72 -13.26
C MET A 40 -14.99 -3.28 -13.75
N VAL A 41 -13.85 -2.61 -13.97
CA VAL A 41 -13.83 -1.22 -14.43
C VAL A 41 -14.36 -1.12 -15.86
N GLY A 42 -14.01 -2.06 -16.75
CA GLY A 42 -14.52 -2.13 -18.11
C GLY A 42 -16.03 -2.25 -18.15
N ALA A 43 -16.61 -3.22 -17.43
CA ALA A 43 -18.06 -3.40 -17.36
C ALA A 43 -18.80 -2.17 -16.82
N LEU A 44 -18.25 -1.51 -15.78
CA LEU A 44 -18.81 -0.26 -15.28
C LEU A 44 -18.67 0.90 -16.28
N THR A 45 -17.58 0.92 -17.05
CA THR A 45 -17.36 1.93 -18.09
C THR A 45 -18.35 1.75 -19.23
N ASP A 46 -18.62 0.51 -19.64
CA ASP A 46 -19.59 0.22 -20.69
C ASP A 46 -21.01 0.62 -20.30
N LEU A 47 -21.36 0.48 -19.01
CA LEU A 47 -22.72 0.80 -18.52
C LEU A 47 -22.94 2.30 -18.28
N PHE A 48 -21.92 3.03 -17.82
CA PHE A 48 -22.06 4.40 -17.31
C PHE A 48 -21.21 5.44 -18.06
N GLY A 49 -20.38 5.02 -19.03
CA GLY A 49 -19.51 5.87 -19.84
C GLY A 49 -18.11 6.11 -19.24
N THR A 50 -17.22 6.70 -20.04
CA THR A 50 -15.78 6.84 -19.77
C THR A 50 -15.42 7.59 -18.48
N PHE A 51 -16.30 8.48 -17.99
CA PHE A 51 -16.05 9.22 -16.75
C PHE A 51 -15.93 8.29 -15.53
N THR A 52 -16.53 7.09 -15.56
CA THR A 52 -16.47 6.16 -14.43
C THR A 52 -15.09 5.60 -14.18
N MET A 53 -14.20 5.54 -15.17
CA MET A 53 -12.80 5.16 -14.94
C MET A 53 -12.12 6.09 -13.93
N LEU A 54 -12.30 7.40 -14.11
CA LEU A 54 -11.73 8.40 -13.21
C LEU A 54 -12.36 8.33 -11.82
N LEU A 55 -13.69 8.19 -11.77
CA LEU A 55 -14.43 8.11 -10.51
C LEU A 55 -14.05 6.85 -9.71
N MET A 56 -13.96 5.69 -10.37
CA MET A 56 -13.53 4.44 -9.74
C MET A 56 -12.10 4.56 -9.24
N GLY A 57 -11.18 5.10 -10.06
CA GLY A 57 -9.80 5.35 -9.64
C GLY A 57 -9.73 6.22 -8.38
N ALA A 58 -10.48 7.32 -8.35
CA ALA A 58 -10.55 8.20 -7.18
C ALA A 58 -11.09 7.48 -5.94
N ILE A 59 -12.18 6.70 -6.08
CA ILE A 59 -12.77 5.94 -4.97
C ILE A 59 -11.78 4.91 -4.42
N PHE A 60 -11.15 4.10 -5.28
CA PHE A 60 -10.17 3.11 -4.83
C PHE A 60 -8.95 3.75 -4.19
N PHE A 61 -8.53 4.93 -4.66
CA PHE A 61 -7.44 5.67 -4.05
C PHE A 61 -7.80 6.19 -2.66
N LEU A 62 -9.01 6.74 -2.48
CA LEU A 62 -9.51 7.18 -1.18
C LEU A 62 -9.69 6.02 -0.21
N LEU A 63 -10.20 4.88 -0.67
CA LEU A 63 -10.31 3.66 0.12
C LEU A 63 -8.93 3.17 0.59
N ALA A 64 -7.97 3.12 -0.33
CA ALA A 64 -6.62 2.71 0.00
C ALA A 64 -5.93 3.70 0.96
N LEU A 65 -6.13 5.01 0.79
CA LEU A 65 -5.70 6.02 1.76
C LEU A 65 -6.32 5.77 3.14
N GLY A 66 -7.63 5.47 3.17
CA GLY A 66 -8.36 5.12 4.38
C GLY A 66 -7.75 3.92 5.11
N PHE A 67 -7.44 2.84 4.39
CA PHE A 67 -6.78 1.67 4.97
C PHE A 67 -5.36 1.97 5.45
N MET A 68 -4.61 2.81 4.74
CA MET A 68 -3.25 3.18 5.13
C MET A 68 -3.21 3.94 6.47
N PHE A 69 -4.25 4.70 6.83
CA PHE A 69 -4.34 5.29 8.18
C PHE A 69 -4.43 4.24 9.31
N GLY A 70 -4.85 3.02 9.00
CA GLY A 70 -4.89 1.90 9.96
C GLY A 70 -3.56 1.16 10.13
N VAL A 71 -2.58 1.42 9.26
CA VAL A 71 -1.27 0.77 9.31
C VAL A 71 -0.39 1.47 10.36
N LYS A 72 -0.02 0.72 11.41
CA LYS A 72 0.75 1.23 12.57
C LYS A 72 2.17 0.65 12.69
N ARG A 73 2.56 -0.20 11.74
CA ARG A 73 3.81 -0.97 11.73
C ARG A 73 4.33 -1.05 10.30
N GLY A 74 5.66 -1.10 10.14
CA GLY A 74 6.33 -1.05 8.84
C GLY A 74 6.87 0.33 8.46
N GLU A 75 7.15 1.18 9.45
CA GLU A 75 8.05 2.32 9.25
C GLU A 75 9.45 1.88 9.69
N VAL A 76 10.47 2.19 8.88
CA VAL A 76 11.88 1.96 9.24
C VAL A 76 12.14 2.62 10.58
N GLU A 77 12.48 1.84 11.61
CA GLU A 77 12.95 2.41 12.87
C GLU A 77 14.23 3.21 12.57
N LEU A 78 14.13 4.55 12.68
CA LEU A 78 15.29 5.43 12.56
C LEU A 78 16.39 4.90 13.49
N THR A 79 17.59 4.73 12.95
CA THR A 79 18.74 4.39 13.80
C THR A 79 18.94 5.47 14.86
N GLU A 80 19.57 5.13 15.99
CA GLU A 80 19.78 6.08 17.09
C GLU A 80 20.55 7.34 16.66
N GLU A 81 21.37 7.24 15.62
CA GLU A 81 22.05 8.38 15.00
C GLU A 81 21.09 9.27 14.20
N GLU A 82 20.18 8.68 13.42
CA GLU A 82 19.17 9.41 12.65
C GLU A 82 18.11 10.06 13.55
N LYS A 83 17.72 9.39 14.64
CA LYS A 83 16.85 9.98 15.68
C LYS A 83 17.52 11.21 16.31
N LYS A 84 18.81 11.12 16.67
CA LYS A 84 19.59 12.25 17.20
C LYS A 84 19.74 13.38 16.18
N ALA A 85 20.00 13.06 14.91
CA ALA A 85 20.12 14.05 13.84
C ALA A 85 18.80 14.80 13.59
N LYS A 86 17.67 14.08 13.54
CA LYS A 86 16.33 14.66 13.37
C LYS A 86 15.96 15.57 14.56
N LYS A 87 16.28 15.17 15.79
CA LYS A 87 16.05 15.97 17.01
C LYS A 87 16.88 17.26 17.00
N LYS A 88 18.14 17.17 16.58
CA LYS A 88 19.07 18.32 16.46
C LYS A 88 18.66 19.28 15.33
N ALA A 89 18.06 18.77 14.26
CA ALA A 89 17.51 19.57 13.17
C ALA A 89 16.21 20.29 13.59
N MET A 90 15.31 19.63 14.32
CA MET A 90 14.09 20.26 14.84
C MET A 90 14.36 21.31 15.94
N GLN A 91 15.43 21.16 16.72
CA GLN A 91 15.83 22.16 17.74
C GLN A 91 16.51 23.40 17.15
N LYS A 92 16.83 23.41 15.86
CA LYS A 92 17.48 24.54 15.18
C LYS A 92 16.50 25.44 14.41
N VAL A 93 15.20 25.14 14.49
CA VAL A 93 14.09 25.98 13.99
C VAL A 93 13.43 26.62 15.20
#